data_AF-A0A961W9E0-F1
#
_entry.id   AF-A0A961W9E0-F1
#
_cell.length_a   1.000
_cell.length_b   1.000
_cell.length_c   1.000
_cell.angle_alpha   90.00
_cell.angle_beta   90.00
_cell.angle_gamma   90.00
#
_symmetry.space_group_name_H-M   'P 1'
#
loop_
_entity.id
_entity.type
_entity.pdbx_description
1 polymer ?
#
loop_
_entity_poly.entity_id
_entity_poly.type
_entity_poly.pdbx_seq_one_letter_code
_entity_poly.pdbx_strand_id
1 'polypeptide(L)'
;LWHSHWVVLGPDDACGEGALKVIDIPEGAKPRLPATWPGLPILIDSPGWDPVIDEEVVEVRVPFANIAVVEAANFDGVASGLRVNANVHAPLLCVTDVFDVASGDLSLPGKVKR
;
A
#
# COMPACT_ATOMS: atom_id res chain seq x y z
N LEU A 1 -1.14 1.03 -18.55
CA LEU A 1 -0.41 -0.13 -18.00
C LEU A 1 -0.64 -0.12 -16.50
N TRP A 2 -1.09 -1.22 -15.92
CA TRP A 2 -1.33 -1.35 -14.47
C TRP A 2 -0.25 -2.22 -13.85
N HIS A 3 0.20 -1.89 -12.65
CA HIS A 3 1.12 -2.71 -11.85
C HIS A 3 0.77 -2.56 -10.37
N SER A 4 1.22 -3.52 -9.57
CA SER A 4 0.96 -3.57 -8.14
C SER A 4 2.16 -3.14 -7.30
N HIS A 5 1.89 -2.50 -6.17
CA HIS A 5 2.85 -2.15 -5.12
C HIS A 5 2.31 -2.55 -3.75
N TRP A 6 3.21 -2.88 -2.84
CA TRP A 6 2.89 -3.08 -1.42
C TRP A 6 3.50 -1.95 -0.63
N VAL A 7 2.72 -1.29 0.21
CA VAL A 7 3.17 -0.13 0.97
C VAL A 7 2.76 -0.27 2.43
N VAL A 8 3.54 0.35 3.32
CA VAL A 8 3.11 0.54 4.71
C VAL A 8 2.56 1.94 4.85
N LEU A 9 1.26 2.03 5.14
CA LEU A 9 0.60 3.30 5.40
C LEU A 9 0.68 3.66 6.89
N GLY A 10 0.88 4.93 7.19
CA GLY A 10 0.82 5.49 8.54
C GLY A 10 0.25 6.91 8.54
N PRO A 11 -0.31 7.38 9.66
CA PRO A 11 -0.85 8.73 9.77
C PRO A 11 0.28 9.78 9.73
N ASP A 12 0.06 10.87 9.01
CA ASP A 12 0.97 12.01 8.95
C ASP A 12 0.22 13.29 8.51
N ASP A 13 0.20 14.28 9.39
CA ASP A 13 -0.49 15.54 9.17
C ASP A 13 0.11 16.39 8.05
N ALA A 14 1.33 16.10 7.59
CA ALA A 14 1.90 16.74 6.40
C ALA A 14 1.12 16.40 5.12
N CYS A 15 0.34 15.31 5.12
CA CYS A 15 -0.60 14.96 4.05
C CYS A 15 -2.02 15.51 4.29
N GLY A 16 -2.26 16.22 5.39
CA GLY A 16 -3.57 16.66 5.87
C GLY A 16 -3.92 16.04 7.24
N GLU A 17 -4.77 16.70 8.02
CA GLU A 17 -5.14 16.25 9.38
C GLU A 17 -5.68 14.81 9.34
N GLY A 18 -5.00 13.90 10.05
CA GLY A 18 -5.37 12.49 10.10
C GLY A 18 -5.19 11.70 8.79
N ALA A 19 -4.58 12.31 7.76
CA ALA A 19 -4.34 11.66 6.49
C ALA A 19 -3.25 10.60 6.58
N LEU A 20 -3.27 9.65 5.64
CA LEU A 20 -2.27 8.59 5.53
C LEU A 20 -1.23 8.93 4.46
N LYS A 21 -0.01 8.43 4.69
CA LYS A 21 1.08 8.41 3.70
C LYS A 21 1.73 7.04 3.66
N VAL A 22 2.52 6.78 2.62
CA VAL A 22 3.53 5.73 2.72
C VAL A 22 4.64 6.20 3.66
N ILE A 23 4.96 5.38 4.65
CA ILE A 23 5.95 5.70 5.68
C ILE A 23 7.32 5.93 5.03
N ASP A 24 7.96 7.06 5.34
CA ASP A 24 9.32 7.35 4.87
C ASP A 24 10.36 6.50 5.59
N ILE A 25 11.49 6.27 4.92
CA ILE A 25 12.71 5.72 5.50
C ILE A 25 13.61 6.91 5.84
N PRO A 26 13.85 7.21 7.14
CA PRO A 26 14.73 8.32 7.52
C PRO A 26 16.16 8.14 6.98
N GLU A 27 16.84 9.26 6.74
CA GLU A 27 18.23 9.23 6.29
C GLU A 27 19.11 8.42 7.26
N GLY A 28 19.92 7.51 6.72
CA GLY A 28 20.79 6.63 7.50
C GLY A 28 20.08 5.42 8.14
N ALA A 29 18.75 5.35 8.10
CA ALA A 29 18.02 4.18 8.58
C ALA A 29 18.26 2.97 7.68
N LYS A 30 18.29 1.77 8.29
CA LYS A 30 18.51 0.49 7.59
C LYS A 30 17.42 -0.51 8.00
N PRO A 31 16.14 -0.24 7.67
CA PRO A 31 15.07 -1.18 7.97
C PRO A 31 15.27 -2.47 7.16
N ARG A 32 14.60 -3.54 7.59
CA ARG A 32 14.47 -4.74 6.76
C ARG A 32 13.52 -4.42 5.61
N LEU A 33 14.02 -4.54 4.38
CA LEU A 33 13.28 -4.25 3.16
C LEU A 33 13.05 -5.53 2.35
N PRO A 34 12.00 -5.58 1.51
CA PRO A 34 11.78 -6.70 0.61
C PRO A 34 12.91 -6.78 -0.44
N ALA A 35 13.11 -7.97 -1.00
CA ALA A 35 14.12 -8.19 -2.06
C ALA A 35 13.84 -7.36 -3.32
N THR A 36 12.57 -6.98 -3.53
CA THR A 36 12.03 -6.20 -4.65
C THR A 36 11.83 -4.71 -4.31
N TRP A 37 12.51 -4.20 -3.28
CA TRP A 37 12.52 -2.77 -2.96
C TRP A 37 13.19 -1.95 -4.09
N PRO A 38 12.55 -0.88 -4.59
CA PRO A 38 13.03 -0.12 -5.75
C PRO A 38 14.08 0.96 -5.42
N GLY A 39 14.58 1.03 -4.18
CA GLY A 39 15.57 2.05 -3.79
C GLY A 39 14.98 3.42 -3.41
N LEU A 40 13.68 3.50 -3.14
CA LEU A 40 12.99 4.74 -2.75
C LEU A 40 13.03 4.95 -1.22
N PRO A 41 13.07 6.20 -0.72
CA PRO A 41 13.12 6.51 0.71
C PRO A 41 11.76 6.35 1.41
N ILE A 42 11.00 5.30 1.06
CA ILE A 42 9.70 4.95 1.61
C ILE A 42 9.57 3.43 1.75
N LEU A 43 8.71 2.97 2.65
CA LEU A 43 8.39 1.55 2.85
C LEU A 43 7.47 1.06 1.72
N ILE A 44 8.09 0.65 0.61
CA ILE A 44 7.42 0.13 -0.58
C ILE A 44 8.08 -1.16 -1.10
N ASP A 45 7.27 -2.05 -1.65
CA ASP A 45 7.68 -3.18 -2.46
C ASP A 45 7.18 -3.02 -3.90
N SER A 46 8.01 -3.39 -4.88
CA SER A 46 7.69 -3.25 -6.31
C SER A 46 8.14 -4.48 -7.11
N PRO A 47 7.46 -5.63 -6.95
CA PRO A 47 7.86 -6.88 -7.59
C PRO A 47 7.63 -6.92 -9.11
N GLY A 48 6.96 -5.91 -9.69
CA GLY A 48 6.68 -5.82 -11.12
C GLY A 48 5.58 -6.77 -11.59
N TRP A 49 4.61 -7.08 -10.72
CA TRP A 49 3.51 -7.98 -11.03
C TRP A 49 2.28 -7.17 -11.48
N ASP A 50 1.75 -7.53 -12.63
CA ASP A 50 0.56 -6.92 -13.18
C ASP A 50 -0.70 -7.55 -12.55
N PRO A 51 -1.66 -6.73 -12.07
CA PRO A 51 -2.95 -7.27 -11.66
C PRO A 51 -3.72 -7.80 -12.88
N VAL A 52 -4.51 -8.84 -12.69
CA VAL A 52 -5.49 -9.28 -13.70
C VAL A 52 -6.80 -8.57 -13.38
N ILE A 53 -7.32 -7.85 -14.36
CA ILE A 53 -8.59 -7.14 -14.26
C ILE A 53 -9.54 -7.79 -15.26
N ASP A 54 -10.61 -8.40 -14.77
CA ASP A 54 -11.64 -9.09 -15.55
C ASP A 54 -13.03 -8.68 -15.06
N GLU A 55 -13.74 -7.89 -15.86
CA GLU A 55 -15.03 -7.29 -15.51
C GLU A 55 -15.05 -6.62 -14.12
N GLU A 56 -15.70 -7.26 -13.15
CA GLU A 56 -15.88 -6.78 -11.77
C GLU A 56 -14.83 -7.37 -10.81
N VAL A 57 -13.86 -8.13 -11.32
CA VAL A 57 -12.85 -8.86 -10.55
C VAL A 57 -11.48 -8.26 -10.78
N VAL A 58 -10.78 -7.95 -9.69
CA VAL A 58 -9.35 -7.62 -9.69
C VAL A 58 -8.60 -8.73 -8.92
N GLU A 59 -7.78 -9.51 -9.62
CA GLU A 59 -6.86 -10.45 -9.01
C GLU A 59 -5.49 -9.79 -8.82
N VAL A 60 -5.07 -9.67 -7.56
CA VAL A 60 -3.72 -9.23 -7.19
C VAL A 60 -2.97 -10.40 -6.60
N ARG A 61 -1.77 -10.67 -7.13
CA ARG A 61 -0.89 -11.71 -6.63
C ARG A 61 0.14 -11.10 -5.69
N VAL A 62 0.33 -11.75 -4.54
CA VAL A 62 1.21 -11.23 -3.48
C VAL A 62 2.22 -12.31 -3.09
N PRO A 63 3.53 -12.07 -3.28
CA PRO A 63 4.53 -13.02 -2.82
C PRO A 63 4.71 -12.91 -1.31
N PHE A 64 4.56 -14.02 -0.60
CA PHE A 64 4.87 -14.11 0.83
C PHE A 64 5.91 -15.19 1.07
N ALA A 65 6.96 -14.87 1.84
CA ALA A 65 7.92 -15.86 2.30
C ALA A 65 7.30 -16.81 3.34
N ASN A 66 6.29 -16.35 4.08
CA ASN A 66 5.53 -17.16 5.04
C ASN A 66 4.05 -16.78 4.96
N ILE A 67 3.24 -17.65 4.37
CA ILE A 67 1.80 -17.45 4.17
C ILE A 67 1.01 -17.43 5.48
N ALA A 68 1.51 -18.07 6.55
CA ALA A 68 0.78 -18.19 7.81
C ALA A 68 0.49 -16.83 8.48
N VAL A 69 1.34 -15.82 8.22
CA VAL A 69 1.14 -14.44 8.72
C VAL A 69 -0.08 -13.78 8.07
N VAL A 70 -0.40 -14.19 6.84
CA VAL A 70 -1.46 -13.62 6.01
C VAL A 70 -2.80 -14.30 6.26
N GLU A 71 -2.79 -15.58 6.63
CA GLU A 71 -4.01 -16.32 6.97
C GLU A 71 -4.77 -15.70 8.15
N ALA A 72 -4.05 -15.03 9.07
CA ALA A 72 -4.65 -14.30 10.18
C ALA A 72 -5.09 -12.87 9.81
N ALA A 73 -4.77 -12.39 8.61
CA ALA A 73 -5.02 -11.02 8.21
C ALA A 73 -6.49 -10.79 7.84
N ASN A 74 -6.94 -9.59 8.18
CA ASN A 74 -8.17 -9.00 7.72
C ASN A 74 -7.84 -8.01 6.58
N PHE A 75 -8.75 -7.82 5.64
CA PHE A 75 -8.55 -6.85 4.57
C PHE A 75 -9.85 -6.15 4.19
N ASP A 76 -9.70 -5.05 3.45
CA ASP A 76 -10.77 -4.30 2.82
C ASP A 76 -10.31 -3.82 1.45
N GLY A 77 -11.28 -3.48 0.59
CA GLY A 77 -11.02 -2.86 -0.70
C GLY A 77 -11.24 -1.35 -0.59
N VAL A 78 -10.26 -0.55 -1.02
CA VAL A 78 -10.37 0.92 -1.00
C VAL A 78 -9.98 1.48 -2.35
N ALA A 79 -10.87 2.29 -2.94
CA ALA A 79 -10.53 3.14 -4.06
C ALA A 79 -10.09 4.51 -3.53
N SER A 80 -8.83 4.90 -3.79
CA SER A 80 -8.26 6.14 -3.25
C SER A 80 -7.44 6.91 -4.28
N GLY A 81 -7.35 8.22 -4.07
CA GLY A 81 -6.45 9.12 -4.79
C GLY A 81 -5.11 9.17 -4.08
N LEU A 82 -4.02 8.94 -4.81
CA LEU A 82 -2.66 9.07 -4.31
C LEU A 82 -1.97 10.26 -4.98
N ARG A 83 -1.31 11.09 -4.18
CA ARG A 83 -0.45 12.19 -4.67
C ARG A 83 1.01 11.82 -4.47
N VAL A 84 1.73 11.72 -5.59
CA VAL A 84 3.19 11.59 -5.63
C VAL A 84 3.79 13.00 -5.67
N ASN A 85 4.59 13.36 -4.67
CA ASN A 85 5.28 14.65 -4.65
C ASN A 85 6.53 14.58 -5.53
N ALA A 86 6.65 15.53 -6.47
CA ALA A 86 7.78 15.58 -7.41
C ALA A 86 9.11 15.96 -6.74
N ASN A 87 9.03 16.64 -5.60
CA ASN A 87 10.19 16.89 -4.76
C ASN A 87 10.34 15.68 -3.83
N VAL A 88 11.50 15.02 -3.86
CA VAL A 88 11.82 13.80 -3.07
C VAL A 88 11.86 14.04 -1.55
N HIS A 89 11.43 15.21 -1.07
CA HIS A 89 11.22 15.48 0.34
C HIS A 89 9.99 14.74 0.89
N ALA A 90 10.03 14.44 2.18
CA ALA A 90 8.93 13.83 2.92
C ALA A 90 7.73 14.80 3.01
N PRO A 91 6.48 14.34 2.77
CA PRO A 91 6.09 12.99 2.34
C PRO A 91 6.24 12.79 0.83
N LEU A 92 6.75 11.63 0.39
CA LEU A 92 6.83 11.32 -1.05
C LEU A 92 5.48 10.90 -1.65
N LEU A 93 4.64 10.21 -0.87
CA LEU A 93 3.37 9.64 -1.34
C LEU A 93 2.27 9.77 -0.28
N CYS A 94 1.29 10.61 -0.55
CA CYS A 94 0.12 10.85 0.30
C CYS A 94 -1.14 10.18 -0.26
N VAL A 95 -2.02 9.70 0.62
CA VAL A 95 -3.42 9.45 0.29
C VAL A 95 -4.17 10.78 0.41
N THR A 96 -4.76 11.25 -0.69
CA THR A 96 -5.44 12.56 -0.70
C THR A 96 -6.95 12.46 -0.73
N ASP A 97 -7.49 11.36 -1.24
CA ASP A 97 -8.92 11.16 -1.43
C ASP A 97 -9.28 9.70 -1.19
N VAL A 98 -10.44 9.46 -0.60
CA VAL A 98 -11.05 8.12 -0.51
C VAL A 98 -12.38 8.21 -1.27
N PHE A 99 -12.47 7.46 -2.36
CA PHE A 99 -13.64 7.46 -3.24
C PHE A 99 -14.66 6.42 -2.82
N ASP A 100 -14.19 5.23 -2.46
CA ASP A 100 -15.03 4.12 -2.06
C ASP A 100 -14.29 3.17 -1.11
N VAL A 101 -15.04 2.52 -0.23
CA VAL A 101 -14.56 1.50 0.69
C VAL A 101 -15.56 0.35 0.64
N ALA A 102 -15.09 -0.87 0.35
CA ALA A 102 -15.98 -2.00 0.12
C ALA A 102 -16.84 -2.34 1.35
N SER A 103 -16.33 -2.14 2.57
CA SER A 103 -17.12 -2.24 3.81
C SER A 103 -17.97 -1.02 4.15
N GLY A 104 -17.69 0.14 3.53
CA GLY A 104 -18.27 1.45 3.83
C GLY A 104 -17.65 2.17 5.03
N ASP A 105 -16.93 1.48 5.92
CA ASP A 105 -16.40 2.05 7.18
C ASP A 105 -14.95 1.67 7.49
N LEU A 106 -14.30 0.95 6.57
CA LEU A 106 -12.94 0.43 6.71
C LEU A 106 -12.78 -0.53 7.90
N SER A 107 -13.85 -1.25 8.26
CA SER A 107 -13.84 -2.26 9.35
C SER A 107 -13.00 -3.51 9.05
N LEU A 108 -12.45 -3.63 7.83
CA LEU A 108 -11.64 -4.77 7.38
C LEU A 108 -12.38 -6.13 7.49
N PRO A 109 -13.61 -6.26 6.97
CA PRO A 109 -14.40 -7.49 7.15
C PRO A 109 -13.88 -8.68 6.33
N GLY A 110 -13.03 -8.43 5.32
CA GLY A 110 -12.44 -9.44 4.46
C GLY A 110 -11.57 -10.41 5.24
N LYS A 111 -11.65 -11.70 4.87
CA LYS A 111 -10.84 -12.78 5.44
C LYS A 111 -10.12 -13.51 4.32
N VAL A 112 -8.84 -13.79 4.54
CA VAL A 112 -8.06 -14.62 3.62
C VAL A 112 -8.62 -16.04 3.65
N LYS A 113 -9.12 -16.52 2.51
CA LYS A 113 -9.63 -17.88 2.33
C LYS A 113 -8.63 -18.68 1.50
N ARG A 114 -8.53 -19.97 1.83
CA ARG A 114 -7.74 -20.96 1.10
C ARG A 114 -8.56 -21.61 0.00
#